data_AF-A0A254RF81-F1
#
_entry.id   AF-A0A254RF81-F1
#
_cell.length_a   1.000
_cell.length_b   1.000
_cell.length_c   1.000
_cell.angle_alpha   90.00
_cell.angle_beta   90.00
_cell.angle_gamma   90.00
#
_symmetry.space_group_name_H-M   'P 1'
#
loop_
_entity.id
_entity.type
_entity.pdbx_description
1 polymer ?
#
loop_
_entity_poly.entity_id
_entity_poly.type
_entity_poly.pdbx_seq_one_letter_code
_entity_poly.pdbx_strand_id
1 'polypeptide(L)'
;MKRIFFIALACAAMLASAAEDIKIVKVNDSNFEKEVLQSKKPVILDITSTSCPPCLIMIPTLIGIAKNYPDIKIATVGIDEPGIDKIKASLPIQAFPTFFMVRDGKIIDQLVGAVKEEELLSALKYTPSPLAKAAKPKKVKNAHRNLVCKTPGQFNGLKNMVTISFVFGDYEIENADIVTDVFVPPEMESRRMQMMEHVRASGKGEVTPTMTGFQIHIDNNCRFMKAMDMKRISTYGEMRAGLELQGFTCN
;
A
#
# COMPACT_ATOMS: atom_id res chain seq x y z
N MET A 1 15.29 -34.11 43.68
CA MET A 1 15.92 -32.79 43.45
C MET A 1 16.58 -32.77 42.07
N LYS A 2 16.00 -32.08 41.09
CA LYS A 2 16.70 -31.24 40.10
C LYS A 2 15.67 -30.60 39.18
N ARG A 3 15.73 -29.27 39.15
CA ARG A 3 14.81 -28.32 38.52
C ARG A 3 15.15 -28.15 37.02
N ILE A 4 14.11 -27.92 36.22
CA ILE A 4 13.91 -26.75 35.31
C ILE A 4 15.13 -26.34 34.46
N PHE A 5 14.98 -26.34 33.12
CA PHE A 5 15.40 -25.28 32.17
C PHE A 5 15.43 -25.83 30.73
N PHE A 6 14.31 -25.86 30.01
CA PHE A 6 14.30 -26.06 28.54
C PHE A 6 13.04 -25.46 27.88
N ILE A 7 12.63 -24.24 28.24
CA ILE A 7 11.62 -23.48 27.49
C ILE A 7 11.98 -22.00 27.52
N ALA A 8 13.00 -21.59 26.77
CA ALA A 8 13.33 -20.17 26.62
C ALA A 8 13.98 -19.77 25.28
N LEU A 9 14.02 -20.65 24.27
CA LEU A 9 14.72 -20.36 23.01
C LEU A 9 13.84 -20.33 21.75
N ALA A 10 12.53 -20.58 21.86
CA ALA A 10 11.63 -20.56 20.70
C ALA A 10 10.90 -19.21 20.48
N CYS A 11 10.97 -18.29 21.44
CA CYS A 11 10.14 -17.07 21.39
C CYS A 11 10.83 -15.87 20.70
N ALA A 12 12.17 -15.85 20.62
CA ALA A 12 12.90 -14.71 20.03
C ALA A 12 12.87 -14.70 18.49
N ALA A 13 12.76 -15.85 17.84
CA ALA A 13 12.76 -15.93 16.37
C ALA A 13 11.43 -15.50 15.73
N MET A 14 10.31 -15.59 16.45
CA MET A 14 9.00 -15.15 15.92
C MET A 14 8.81 -13.63 15.92
N LEU A 15 9.51 -12.89 16.79
CA LEU A 15 9.33 -11.44 16.92
C LEU A 15 10.10 -10.63 15.86
N ALA A 16 11.12 -11.21 15.21
CA ALA A 16 11.87 -10.55 14.15
C ALA A 16 11.13 -10.57 12.80
N SER A 17 10.25 -11.54 12.57
CA SER A 17 9.51 -11.71 11.31
C SER A 17 8.28 -10.81 11.18
N ALA A 18 7.80 -10.22 12.28
CA ALA A 18 6.51 -9.52 12.31
C ALA A 18 6.54 -8.15 11.58
N ALA A 19 7.72 -7.60 11.28
CA ALA A 19 7.84 -6.29 10.66
C ALA A 19 7.97 -6.33 9.12
N GLU A 20 8.04 -7.53 8.52
CA GLU A 20 8.31 -7.68 7.08
C GLU A 20 7.08 -8.00 6.24
N ASP A 21 6.09 -8.69 6.81
CA ASP A 21 4.86 -9.06 6.10
C ASP A 21 3.66 -8.28 6.62
N ILE A 22 3.60 -6.99 6.29
CA ILE A 22 2.36 -6.21 6.46
C ILE A 22 1.33 -6.77 5.49
N LYS A 23 0.42 -7.59 6.03
CA LYS A 23 -0.59 -8.29 5.22
C LYS A 23 -1.89 -7.51 5.19
N ILE A 24 -2.17 -6.92 4.04
CA ILE A 24 -3.48 -6.34 3.72
C ILE A 24 -4.12 -7.20 2.63
N VAL A 25 -5.34 -7.68 2.89
CA VAL A 25 -5.99 -8.67 2.01
C VAL A 25 -6.89 -7.97 1.01
N LYS A 26 -6.60 -8.14 -0.29
CA LYS A 26 -7.56 -7.77 -1.34
C LYS A 26 -8.75 -8.72 -1.35
N VAL A 27 -9.94 -8.15 -1.36
CA VAL A 27 -11.20 -8.87 -1.29
C VAL A 27 -12.04 -8.61 -2.53
N ASN A 28 -12.63 -9.69 -3.04
CA ASN A 28 -13.58 -9.71 -4.14
C ASN A 28 -14.70 -10.73 -3.83
N ASP A 29 -15.67 -10.87 -4.73
CA ASP A 29 -16.84 -11.74 -4.54
C ASP A 29 -16.48 -13.20 -4.26
N SER A 30 -15.32 -13.68 -4.75
CA SER A 30 -14.91 -15.07 -4.61
C SER A 30 -14.33 -15.40 -3.23
N ASN A 31 -13.80 -14.40 -2.51
CA ASN A 31 -13.11 -14.61 -1.23
C ASN A 31 -13.73 -13.84 -0.06
N PHE A 32 -14.71 -12.96 -0.30
CA PHE A 32 -15.37 -12.13 0.72
C PHE A 32 -15.84 -12.94 1.93
N GLU A 33 -16.55 -14.04 1.69
CA GLU A 33 -17.08 -14.86 2.77
C GLU A 33 -15.97 -15.41 3.66
N LYS A 34 -14.93 -15.97 3.05
CA LYS A 34 -13.79 -16.56 3.78
C LYS A 34 -12.97 -15.50 4.51
N GLU A 35 -12.64 -14.41 3.84
CA GLU A 35 -11.68 -13.44 4.36
C GLU A 35 -12.31 -12.43 5.32
N VAL A 36 -13.60 -12.11 5.16
CA VAL A 36 -14.31 -11.11 5.95
C VAL A 36 -15.27 -11.78 6.94
N LEU A 37 -16.25 -12.54 6.45
CA LEU A 37 -17.34 -13.06 7.30
C LEU A 37 -16.90 -14.23 8.18
N GLN A 38 -16.05 -15.13 7.67
CA GLN A 38 -15.52 -16.29 8.41
C GLN A 38 -14.18 -15.99 9.11
N SER A 39 -13.77 -14.72 9.15
CA SER A 39 -12.52 -14.34 9.81
C SER A 39 -12.59 -14.59 11.31
N LYS A 40 -11.58 -15.28 11.84
CA LYS A 40 -11.36 -15.43 13.30
C LYS A 40 -10.87 -14.14 13.96
N LYS A 41 -10.35 -13.21 13.18
CA LYS A 41 -9.89 -11.89 13.64
C LYS A 41 -10.97 -10.85 13.35
N PRO A 42 -11.17 -9.82 14.19
CA PRO A 42 -11.98 -8.68 13.82
C PRO A 42 -11.39 -8.02 12.56
N VAL A 43 -12.26 -7.63 11.64
CA VAL A 43 -11.89 -7.15 10.31
C VAL A 43 -12.28 -5.68 10.18
N ILE A 44 -11.35 -4.86 9.69
CA ILE A 44 -11.66 -3.55 9.11
C ILE A 44 -11.66 -3.76 7.60
N LEU A 45 -12.85 -3.62 7.00
CA LEU A 45 -13.05 -3.71 5.55
C LEU A 45 -13.10 -2.30 4.96
N ASP A 46 -12.09 -1.92 4.20
CA ASP A 46 -12.02 -0.66 3.46
C ASP A 46 -12.62 -0.82 2.05
N ILE A 47 -13.68 -0.07 1.76
CA ILE A 47 -14.22 0.09 0.43
C ILE A 47 -13.61 1.34 -0.19
N THR A 48 -12.80 1.14 -1.22
CA THR A 48 -11.87 2.15 -1.76
C THR A 48 -11.97 2.28 -3.28
N SER A 49 -11.31 3.30 -3.83
CA SER A 49 -11.14 3.53 -5.26
C SER A 49 -9.71 3.99 -5.55
N THR A 50 -9.16 3.58 -6.69
CA THR A 50 -7.79 3.93 -7.10
C THR A 50 -7.65 5.41 -7.46
N SER A 51 -8.77 6.09 -7.74
CA SER A 51 -8.84 7.50 -8.16
C SER A 51 -9.53 8.37 -7.11
N CYS A 52 -9.28 8.10 -5.83
CA CYS A 52 -9.90 8.78 -4.70
C CYS A 52 -8.82 9.40 -3.78
N PRO A 53 -8.60 10.73 -3.82
CA PRO A 53 -7.58 11.37 -2.99
C PRO A 53 -7.75 11.11 -1.47
N PRO A 54 -8.96 11.17 -0.89
CA PRO A 54 -9.16 10.81 0.52
C PRO A 54 -8.78 9.35 0.84
N CYS A 55 -8.95 8.44 -0.11
CA CYS A 55 -8.58 7.03 0.04
C CYS A 55 -7.05 6.86 0.13
N LEU A 56 -6.28 7.63 -0.65
CA LEU A 56 -4.81 7.62 -0.59
C LEU A 56 -4.28 8.08 0.77
N ILE A 57 -4.96 9.02 1.42
CA ILE A 57 -4.60 9.53 2.76
C ILE A 57 -4.77 8.45 3.84
N MET A 58 -5.68 7.50 3.63
CA MET A 58 -5.96 6.43 4.60
C MET A 58 -4.97 5.25 4.52
N ILE A 59 -4.21 5.12 3.43
CA ILE A 59 -3.25 4.03 3.23
C ILE A 59 -2.25 3.92 4.39
N PRO A 60 -1.55 5.00 4.82
CA PRO A 60 -0.63 4.92 5.96
C PRO A 60 -1.31 4.48 7.25
N THR A 61 -2.55 4.90 7.49
CA THR A 61 -3.33 4.50 8.66
C THR A 61 -3.62 3.00 8.65
N LEU A 62 -4.06 2.45 7.51
CA LEU A 62 -4.34 1.02 7.38
C LEU A 62 -3.07 0.15 7.52
N ILE A 63 -1.94 0.61 6.96
CA ILE A 63 -0.63 -0.02 7.13
C ILE A 63 -0.21 0.02 8.61
N GLY A 64 -0.37 1.17 9.27
CA GLY A 64 -0.10 1.35 10.68
C GLY A 64 -0.90 0.38 11.54
N ILE A 65 -2.20 0.23 11.27
CA ILE A 65 -3.06 -0.71 12.00
C ILE A 65 -2.62 -2.15 11.75
N ALA A 66 -2.42 -2.55 10.49
CA ALA A 66 -1.99 -3.90 10.13
C ALA A 66 -0.65 -4.28 10.79
N LYS A 67 0.25 -3.31 10.96
CA LYS A 67 1.56 -3.47 11.62
C LYS A 67 1.44 -3.54 13.14
N ASN A 68 0.69 -2.63 13.75
CA ASN A 68 0.67 -2.44 15.20
C ASN A 68 -0.33 -3.36 15.91
N TYR A 69 -1.36 -3.82 15.20
CA TYR A 69 -2.45 -4.65 15.71
C TYR A 69 -2.57 -5.93 14.89
N PRO A 70 -1.62 -6.88 15.02
CA PRO A 70 -1.59 -8.10 14.21
C PRO A 70 -2.79 -9.03 14.47
N ASP A 71 -3.55 -8.80 15.53
CA ASP A 71 -4.81 -9.47 15.85
C ASP A 71 -6.02 -8.88 15.12
N ILE A 72 -5.87 -7.73 14.46
CA ILE A 72 -6.86 -7.16 13.52
C ILE A 72 -6.50 -7.61 12.11
N LYS A 73 -7.52 -7.93 11.29
CA LYS A 73 -7.34 -8.13 9.85
C LYS A 73 -7.75 -6.86 9.11
N ILE A 74 -6.89 -6.39 8.21
CA ILE A 74 -7.24 -5.34 7.24
C ILE A 74 -7.59 -6.00 5.91
N ALA A 75 -8.76 -5.68 5.38
CA ALA A 75 -9.25 -6.14 4.10
C ALA A 75 -9.67 -4.93 3.25
N THR A 76 -9.43 -4.99 1.93
CA THR A 76 -9.75 -3.89 1.02
C THR A 76 -10.51 -4.38 -0.20
N VAL A 77 -11.54 -3.65 -0.61
CA VAL A 77 -12.29 -3.88 -1.85
C VAL A 77 -12.17 -2.63 -2.71
N GLY A 78 -11.48 -2.75 -3.84
CA GLY A 78 -11.42 -1.68 -4.82
C GLY A 78 -12.68 -1.69 -5.68
N ILE A 79 -13.48 -0.62 -5.65
CA ILE A 79 -14.74 -0.55 -6.42
C ILE A 79 -14.54 -0.44 -7.94
N ASP A 80 -13.32 -0.16 -8.36
CA ASP A 80 -12.90 -0.12 -9.77
C ASP A 80 -12.34 -1.48 -10.24
N GLU A 81 -12.17 -2.45 -9.33
CA GLU A 81 -11.68 -3.79 -9.66
C GLU A 81 -12.83 -4.72 -10.12
N PRO A 82 -12.57 -5.70 -11.00
CA PRO A 82 -13.58 -6.66 -11.45
C PRO A 82 -13.98 -7.67 -10.37
N GLY A 83 -15.19 -8.24 -10.49
CA GLY A 83 -15.64 -9.36 -9.66
C GLY A 83 -16.08 -8.98 -8.25
N ILE A 84 -16.77 -7.85 -8.11
CA ILE A 84 -17.21 -7.26 -6.82
C ILE A 84 -18.71 -6.93 -6.79
N ASP A 85 -19.47 -7.43 -7.76
CA ASP A 85 -20.87 -7.05 -7.98
C ASP A 85 -21.75 -7.49 -6.80
N LYS A 86 -21.45 -8.65 -6.20
CA LYS A 86 -22.19 -9.14 -5.02
C LYS A 86 -21.87 -8.30 -3.79
N ILE A 87 -20.60 -7.92 -3.59
CA ILE A 87 -20.22 -7.02 -2.49
C ILE A 87 -20.91 -5.67 -2.64
N LYS A 88 -20.88 -5.08 -3.85
CA LYS A 88 -21.56 -3.79 -4.14
C LYS A 88 -23.06 -3.84 -3.86
N ALA A 89 -23.72 -4.95 -4.20
CA ALA A 89 -25.15 -5.12 -3.97
C ALA A 89 -25.52 -5.39 -2.49
N SER A 90 -24.59 -5.94 -1.70
CA SER A 90 -24.85 -6.35 -0.31
C SER A 90 -24.49 -5.31 0.74
N LEU A 91 -23.61 -4.36 0.41
CA LEU A 91 -23.16 -3.32 1.34
C LEU A 91 -23.73 -1.94 0.97
N PRO A 92 -24.19 -1.14 1.95
CA PRO A 92 -24.69 0.22 1.72
C PRO A 92 -23.53 1.20 1.50
N ILE A 93 -22.95 1.17 0.31
CA ILE A 93 -21.81 2.02 -0.07
C ILE A 93 -22.34 3.37 -0.60
N GLN A 94 -22.03 4.47 0.09
CA GLN A 94 -22.50 5.82 -0.27
C GLN A 94 -21.37 6.76 -0.71
N ALA A 95 -20.18 6.60 -0.15
CA ALA A 95 -19.01 7.42 -0.46
C ALA A 95 -17.71 6.64 -0.23
N PHE A 96 -16.58 7.20 -0.66
CA PHE A 96 -15.25 6.58 -0.50
C PHE A 96 -14.30 7.50 0.29
N PRO A 97 -13.46 6.94 1.17
CA PRO A 97 -13.49 5.54 1.63
C PRO A 97 -14.70 5.28 2.54
N THR A 98 -15.18 4.04 2.57
CA THR A 98 -16.13 3.56 3.59
C THR A 98 -15.54 2.36 4.29
N PHE A 99 -15.54 2.38 5.62
CA PHE A 99 -15.03 1.30 6.46
C PHE A 99 -16.19 0.54 7.10
N PHE A 100 -16.20 -0.78 6.95
CA PHE A 100 -17.09 -1.67 7.68
C PHE A 100 -16.31 -2.45 8.74
N MET A 101 -16.80 -2.38 9.96
CA MET A 101 -16.20 -3.08 11.10
C MET A 101 -16.92 -4.42 11.22
N VAL A 102 -16.20 -5.52 11.01
CA VAL A 102 -16.79 -6.87 11.02
C VAL A 102 -16.21 -7.67 12.18
N ARG A 103 -17.10 -8.30 12.96
CA ARG A 103 -16.75 -9.20 14.05
C ARG A 103 -17.75 -10.34 14.10
N ASP A 104 -17.26 -11.57 14.27
CA ASP A 104 -18.07 -12.79 14.33
C ASP A 104 -19.05 -12.91 13.14
N GLY A 105 -18.57 -12.55 11.95
CA GLY A 105 -19.34 -12.58 10.70
C GLY A 105 -20.44 -11.52 10.58
N LYS A 106 -20.48 -10.53 11.47
CA LYS A 106 -21.48 -9.45 11.47
C LYS A 106 -20.82 -8.09 11.33
N ILE A 107 -21.44 -7.22 10.55
CA ILE A 107 -21.09 -5.79 10.54
C ILE A 107 -21.59 -5.20 11.87
N ILE A 108 -20.66 -4.66 12.65
CA ILE A 108 -20.95 -4.09 13.98
C ILE A 108 -20.95 -2.56 13.98
N ASP A 109 -20.33 -1.94 12.97
CA ASP A 109 -20.26 -0.49 12.80
C ASP A 109 -19.87 -0.12 11.35
N GLN A 110 -20.05 1.16 10.99
CA GLN A 110 -19.65 1.74 9.71
C GLN A 110 -19.12 3.16 9.89
N LEU A 111 -18.01 3.49 9.22
CA LEU A 111 -17.47 4.84 9.14
C LEU A 111 -17.31 5.26 7.68
N VAL A 112 -17.52 6.53 7.38
CA VAL A 112 -17.46 7.07 6.02
C VAL A 112 -16.53 8.28 5.98
N GLY A 113 -15.66 8.32 4.98
CA GLY A 113 -14.66 9.37 4.79
C GLY A 113 -13.33 9.07 5.49
N ALA A 114 -12.39 10.00 5.33
CA ALA A 114 -11.10 9.92 6.00
C ALA A 114 -11.26 10.15 7.51
N VAL A 115 -10.77 9.21 8.30
CA VAL A 115 -10.90 9.17 9.76
C VAL A 115 -9.56 8.86 10.42
N LYS A 116 -9.43 9.12 11.72
CA LYS A 116 -8.21 8.79 12.46
C LYS A 116 -8.15 7.31 12.83
N GLU A 117 -6.93 6.83 13.15
CA GLU A 117 -6.70 5.45 13.60
C GLU A 117 -7.58 5.10 14.81
N GLU A 118 -7.67 6.01 15.78
CA GLU A 118 -8.41 5.79 17.03
C GLU A 118 -9.91 5.61 16.78
N GLU A 119 -10.45 6.28 15.76
CA GLU A 119 -11.87 6.18 15.38
C GLU A 119 -12.16 4.80 14.79
N LEU A 120 -11.29 4.29 13.91
CA LEU A 120 -11.40 2.93 13.36
C LEU A 120 -11.33 1.87 14.46
N LEU A 121 -10.37 1.99 15.39
CA LEU A 121 -10.21 1.06 16.51
C LEU A 121 -11.41 1.12 17.47
N SER A 122 -11.93 2.32 17.74
CA SER A 122 -13.10 2.53 18.58
C SER A 122 -14.37 1.93 17.96
N ALA A 123 -14.62 2.17 16.67
CA ALA A 123 -15.77 1.62 15.96
C ALA A 123 -15.68 0.09 15.82
N LEU A 124 -14.46 -0.45 15.69
CA LEU A 124 -14.23 -1.89 15.77
C LEU A 124 -14.50 -2.44 17.18
N LYS A 125 -14.74 -1.58 18.19
CA LYS A 125 -14.82 -1.94 19.60
C LYS A 125 -13.59 -2.76 20.00
N TYR A 126 -12.42 -2.27 19.60
CA TYR A 126 -11.17 -2.96 19.84
C TYR A 126 -10.77 -2.82 21.30
N THR A 127 -10.59 -3.96 21.97
CA THR A 127 -10.01 -4.01 23.31
C THR A 127 -8.55 -4.45 23.18
N PRO A 128 -7.57 -3.67 23.68
CA PRO A 128 -6.16 -4.01 23.55
C PRO A 128 -5.87 -5.41 24.07
N SER A 129 -5.49 -6.31 23.16
CA SER A 129 -4.93 -7.61 23.53
C SER A 129 -3.58 -7.42 24.24
N PRO A 130 -3.14 -8.33 25.14
CA PRO A 130 -1.78 -8.35 25.65
C PRO A 130 -0.71 -8.33 24.54
N LEU A 131 -1.06 -8.79 23.33
CA LEU A 131 -0.21 -8.78 22.13
C LEU A 131 -0.12 -7.40 21.44
N ALA A 132 -1.06 -6.50 21.65
CA ALA A 132 -1.12 -5.20 20.96
C ALA A 132 -0.40 -4.08 21.72
N LYS A 133 -0.12 -4.28 23.01
CA LYS A 133 0.48 -3.25 23.88
C LYS A 133 1.99 -3.37 24.01
N ALA A 134 2.73 -3.57 22.91
CA ALA A 134 4.19 -3.57 22.96
C ALA A 134 4.88 -3.46 21.59
N ALA A 135 4.73 -2.34 20.89
CA ALA A 135 5.78 -1.93 19.96
C ALA A 135 5.93 -0.42 19.99
N LYS A 136 6.82 0.07 20.88
CA LYS A 136 7.50 1.34 20.56
C LYS A 136 8.13 1.16 19.18
N PRO A 137 8.09 2.16 18.28
CA PRO A 137 8.73 2.07 16.98
C PRO A 137 10.22 1.85 17.19
N LYS A 138 10.65 0.59 17.22
CA LYS A 138 12.06 0.24 17.12
C LYS A 138 12.43 0.49 15.67
N LYS A 139 13.60 1.09 15.43
CA LYS A 139 14.20 1.08 14.09
C LYS A 139 14.33 -0.37 13.67
N VAL A 140 13.46 -0.80 12.76
CA VAL A 140 13.47 -2.15 12.21
C VAL A 140 14.50 -2.16 11.10
N LYS A 141 15.34 -3.18 11.07
CA LYS A 141 16.26 -3.38 9.96
C LYS A 141 15.50 -3.85 8.72
N ASN A 142 15.80 -3.29 7.56
CA ASN A 142 15.28 -3.84 6.30
C ASN A 142 16.08 -5.12 5.95
N ALA A 143 15.48 -6.32 5.98
CA ALA A 143 16.19 -7.51 5.52
C ALA A 143 16.23 -7.60 3.99
N HIS A 144 15.24 -7.03 3.30
CA HIS A 144 15.22 -6.92 1.84
C HIS A 144 15.93 -5.65 1.38
N ARG A 145 16.84 -5.80 0.41
CA ARG A 145 17.64 -4.68 -0.11
C ARG A 145 16.97 -3.94 -1.25
N ASN A 146 16.14 -4.59 -2.05
CA ASN A 146 15.52 -3.99 -3.23
C ASN A 146 14.03 -4.34 -3.30
N LEU A 147 13.21 -3.38 -3.69
CA LEU A 147 11.79 -3.56 -4.04
C LEU A 147 11.57 -2.98 -5.43
N VAL A 148 10.90 -3.73 -6.31
CA VAL A 148 10.51 -3.22 -7.63
C VAL A 148 9.02 -3.43 -7.84
N CYS A 149 8.30 -2.32 -8.01
CA CYS A 149 6.85 -2.29 -8.16
C CYS A 149 6.47 -1.71 -9.52
N LYS A 150 5.51 -2.32 -10.20
CA LYS A 150 5.05 -1.88 -11.53
C LYS A 150 3.54 -1.75 -11.60
N THR A 151 3.05 -0.75 -12.33
CA THR A 151 1.64 -0.63 -12.66
C THR A 151 1.43 -0.01 -14.04
N PRO A 152 0.51 -0.54 -14.86
CA PRO A 152 0.08 0.16 -16.07
C PRO A 152 -0.74 1.39 -15.70
N GLY A 153 -0.67 2.44 -16.52
CA GLY A 153 -1.45 3.64 -16.28
C GLY A 153 -1.75 4.42 -17.56
N GLN A 154 -2.06 5.70 -17.37
CA GLN A 154 -2.19 6.65 -18.46
C GLN A 154 -1.44 7.95 -18.17
N PHE A 155 -0.82 8.51 -19.19
CA PHE A 155 -0.15 9.80 -19.17
C PHE A 155 -0.66 10.65 -20.34
N ASN A 156 -1.44 11.69 -20.06
CA ASN A 156 -2.07 12.55 -21.08
C ASN A 156 -2.81 11.75 -22.18
N GLY A 157 -3.53 10.69 -21.78
CA GLY A 157 -4.26 9.80 -22.68
C GLY A 157 -3.40 8.73 -23.37
N LEU A 158 -2.08 8.77 -23.23
CA LEU A 158 -1.19 7.70 -23.69
C LEU A 158 -1.12 6.59 -22.65
N LYS A 159 -1.06 5.35 -23.11
CA LYS A 159 -0.69 4.22 -22.23
C LYS A 159 0.72 4.43 -21.72
N ASN A 160 0.93 4.14 -20.44
CA ASN A 160 2.27 4.09 -19.87
C ASN A 160 2.45 2.88 -18.95
N MET A 161 3.69 2.59 -18.61
CA MET A 161 4.07 1.68 -17.55
C MET A 161 4.88 2.47 -16.52
N VAL A 162 4.43 2.49 -15.28
CA VAL A 162 5.16 3.10 -14.18
C VAL A 162 5.87 2.00 -13.41
N THR A 163 7.19 2.12 -13.30
CA THR A 163 8.04 1.28 -12.47
C THR A 163 8.62 2.14 -11.36
N ILE A 164 8.40 1.74 -10.11
CA ILE A 164 9.02 2.35 -8.94
C ILE A 164 9.95 1.31 -8.32
N SER A 165 11.18 1.71 -8.02
CA SER A 165 12.13 0.87 -7.31
C SER A 165 12.74 1.56 -6.12
N PHE A 166 13.02 0.78 -5.08
CA PHE A 166 13.63 1.25 -3.85
C PHE A 166 14.85 0.39 -3.52
N VAL A 167 15.92 1.05 -3.08
CA VAL A 167 17.06 0.40 -2.42
C VAL A 167 17.01 0.76 -0.95
N PHE A 168 16.91 -0.26 -0.10
CA PHE A 168 16.82 -0.13 1.34
C PHE A 168 18.20 -0.33 1.97
N GLY A 169 18.62 0.67 2.73
CA GLY A 169 19.68 0.55 3.73
C GLY A 169 19.17 -0.08 5.01
N ASP A 170 20.04 -0.16 6.02
CA ASP A 170 19.71 -0.81 7.29
C ASP A 170 18.54 -0.13 8.02
N TYR A 171 18.34 1.19 7.86
CA TYR A 171 17.31 1.92 8.60
C TYR A 171 16.55 2.96 7.77
N GLU A 172 16.96 3.17 6.52
CA GLU A 172 16.37 4.15 5.64
C GLU A 172 16.43 3.68 4.18
N ILE A 173 15.64 4.32 3.33
CA ILE A 173 15.66 4.12 1.89
C ILE A 173 16.84 4.92 1.33
N GLU A 174 17.88 4.22 0.88
CA GLU A 174 19.06 4.83 0.27
C GLU A 174 18.76 5.34 -1.14
N ASN A 175 17.93 4.60 -1.90
CA ASN A 175 17.52 5.00 -3.24
C ASN A 175 16.04 4.85 -3.50
N ALA A 176 15.45 5.80 -4.22
CA ALA A 176 14.12 5.72 -4.80
C ALA A 176 14.21 6.16 -6.26
N ASP A 177 13.66 5.35 -7.15
CA ASP A 177 13.75 5.56 -8.59
C ASP A 177 12.37 5.31 -9.22
N ILE A 178 11.89 6.25 -10.01
CA ILE A 178 10.62 6.16 -10.72
C ILE A 178 10.89 6.30 -12.20
N VAL A 179 10.55 5.25 -12.94
CA VAL A 179 10.62 5.19 -14.39
C VAL A 179 9.21 5.12 -14.94
N THR A 180 8.86 6.04 -15.83
CA THR A 180 7.59 6.01 -16.56
C THR A 180 7.87 5.84 -18.04
N ASP A 181 7.57 4.65 -18.57
CA ASP A 181 7.64 4.36 -20.00
C ASP A 181 6.34 4.78 -20.67
N VAL A 182 6.37 5.83 -21.48
CA VAL A 182 5.22 6.36 -22.20
C VAL A 182 5.23 5.82 -23.64
N PHE A 183 4.16 5.13 -24.02
CA PHE A 183 4.01 4.58 -25.36
C PHE A 183 3.38 5.62 -26.29
N VAL A 184 4.06 5.95 -27.38
CA VAL A 184 3.57 6.86 -28.42
C VAL A 184 3.15 6.01 -29.62
N PRO A 185 1.85 5.97 -29.98
CA PRO A 185 1.40 5.21 -31.13
C PRO A 185 1.81 5.90 -32.44
N PRO A 186 1.94 5.16 -33.56
CA PRO A 186 2.48 5.67 -34.82
C PRO A 186 1.77 6.94 -35.35
N GLU A 187 0.47 7.05 -35.15
CA GLU A 187 -0.34 8.20 -35.55
C GLU A 187 0.02 9.51 -34.82
N MET A 188 0.67 9.42 -33.65
CA MET A 188 1.08 10.57 -32.83
C MET A 188 2.59 10.82 -32.84
N GLU A 189 3.34 10.06 -33.63
CA GLU A 189 4.79 10.07 -33.67
C GLU A 189 5.37 11.46 -34.04
N SER A 190 4.69 12.19 -34.93
CA SER A 190 5.05 13.57 -35.30
C SER A 190 5.04 14.56 -34.12
N ARG A 191 4.30 14.24 -33.05
CA ARG A 191 4.17 15.08 -31.85
C ARG A 191 5.11 14.66 -30.73
N ARG A 192 5.82 13.54 -30.84
CA ARG A 192 6.66 12.97 -29.78
C ARG A 192 7.64 13.98 -29.19
N MET A 193 8.37 14.71 -30.03
CA MET A 193 9.34 15.72 -29.58
C MET A 193 8.69 16.85 -28.80
N GLN A 194 7.54 17.34 -29.26
CA GLN A 194 6.77 18.37 -28.56
C GLN A 194 6.31 17.88 -27.18
N MET A 195 5.85 16.63 -27.10
CA MET A 195 5.41 16.02 -25.85
C MET A 195 6.55 15.88 -24.85
N MET A 196 7.70 15.38 -25.31
CA MET A 196 8.90 15.25 -24.48
C MET A 196 9.34 16.61 -23.93
N GLU A 197 9.34 17.66 -24.77
CA GLU A 197 9.74 18.99 -24.34
C GLU A 197 8.80 19.59 -23.31
N HIS A 198 7.50 19.36 -23.45
CA HIS A 198 6.52 19.76 -22.44
C HIS A 198 6.78 19.09 -21.09
N VAL A 199 7.16 17.81 -21.09
CA VAL A 199 7.52 17.10 -19.86
C VAL A 199 8.82 17.64 -19.28
N ARG A 200 9.85 17.91 -20.10
CA ARG A 200 11.11 18.51 -19.63
C ARG A 200 10.87 19.87 -18.99
N ALA A 201 10.00 20.69 -19.58
CA ALA A 201 9.64 22.00 -19.05
C ALA A 201 8.99 21.93 -17.65
N SER A 202 8.37 20.79 -17.29
CA SER A 202 7.85 20.59 -15.93
C SER A 202 8.94 20.45 -14.86
N GLY A 203 10.17 20.12 -15.25
CA GLY A 203 11.31 19.93 -14.35
C GLY A 203 11.18 18.73 -13.40
N LYS A 204 10.22 17.82 -13.65
CA LYS A 204 9.91 16.70 -12.76
C LYS A 204 10.81 15.48 -12.93
N GLY A 205 11.58 15.40 -14.02
CA GLY A 205 12.48 14.29 -14.31
C GLY A 205 13.24 14.47 -15.63
N GLU A 206 14.16 13.56 -15.90
CA GLU A 206 14.86 13.46 -17.18
C GLU A 206 13.98 12.75 -18.22
N VAL A 207 14.04 13.19 -19.48
CA VAL A 207 13.19 12.64 -20.54
C VAL A 207 14.04 12.16 -21.70
N THR A 208 14.04 10.86 -21.93
CA THR A 208 14.84 10.18 -22.95
C THR A 208 13.95 9.50 -23.99
N PRO A 209 14.29 9.54 -25.28
CA PRO A 209 13.52 8.85 -26.31
C PRO A 209 13.71 7.32 -26.19
N THR A 210 12.67 6.56 -26.48
CA THR A 210 12.71 5.09 -26.58
C THR A 210 12.26 4.64 -27.97
N MET A 211 12.39 3.35 -28.27
CA MET A 211 11.96 2.80 -29.56
C MET A 211 10.47 3.01 -29.85
N THR A 212 9.63 2.97 -28.80
CA THR A 212 8.16 3.01 -28.91
C THR A 212 7.54 4.26 -28.31
N GLY A 213 8.36 5.25 -27.95
CA GLY A 213 7.90 6.48 -27.33
C GLY A 213 9.02 7.21 -26.60
N PHE A 214 8.84 7.44 -25.31
CA PHE A 214 9.84 8.08 -24.45
C PHE A 214 9.70 7.61 -23.00
N GLN A 215 10.77 7.80 -22.24
CA GLN A 215 10.84 7.46 -20.84
C GLN A 215 11.02 8.75 -20.02
N ILE A 216 10.32 8.82 -18.88
CA ILE A 216 10.50 9.84 -17.87
C ILE A 216 11.18 9.17 -16.68
N HIS A 217 12.36 9.66 -16.30
CA HIS A 217 13.15 9.11 -15.21
C HIS A 217 13.27 10.13 -14.08
N ILE A 218 12.86 9.73 -12.88
CA ILE A 218 12.88 10.53 -11.67
C ILE A 218 13.69 9.77 -10.62
N ASP A 219 14.89 10.23 -10.34
CA ASP A 219 15.80 9.64 -9.36
C ASP A 219 16.02 10.59 -8.17
N ASN A 220 16.86 10.19 -7.22
CA ASN A 220 17.22 11.04 -6.08
C ASN A 220 17.97 12.32 -6.47
N ASN A 221 18.60 12.35 -7.63
CA ASN A 221 19.41 13.47 -8.07
C ASN A 221 18.56 14.56 -8.71
N CYS A 222 17.36 14.22 -9.17
CA CYS A 222 16.46 15.18 -9.77
C CYS A 222 16.04 16.28 -8.78
N ARG A 223 15.77 17.47 -9.33
CA ARG A 223 15.40 18.66 -8.54
C ARG A 223 14.15 18.42 -7.69
N PHE A 224 13.19 17.66 -8.23
CA PHE A 224 11.93 17.36 -7.56
C PHE A 224 12.13 16.56 -6.28
N MET A 225 12.87 15.45 -6.35
CA MET A 225 13.12 14.59 -5.19
C MET A 225 13.96 15.29 -4.11
N LYS A 226 14.93 16.11 -4.50
CA LYS A 226 15.72 16.93 -3.56
C LYS A 226 14.88 17.98 -2.83
N ALA A 227 13.87 18.55 -3.50
CA ALA A 227 13.02 19.59 -2.92
C ALA A 227 11.96 19.04 -1.95
N MET A 228 11.56 17.77 -2.08
CA MET A 228 10.49 17.19 -1.26
C MET A 228 10.93 16.80 0.16
N ASP A 229 12.23 16.82 0.47
CA ASP A 229 12.83 16.56 1.81
C ASP A 229 12.12 15.43 2.59
N MET A 230 11.84 14.32 1.89
CA MET A 230 11.01 13.26 2.44
C MET A 230 11.78 12.43 3.46
N LYS A 231 11.18 12.17 4.62
CA LYS A 231 11.73 11.21 5.60
C LYS A 231 11.70 9.80 5.01
N ARG A 232 12.87 9.25 4.72
CA ARG A 232 13.08 7.94 4.07
C ARG A 232 13.10 6.77 5.05
N ILE A 233 12.22 6.75 6.03
CA ILE A 233 12.29 5.80 7.16
C ILE A 233 11.34 4.60 7.04
N SER A 234 10.56 4.52 5.97
CA SER A 234 9.62 3.42 5.75
C SER A 234 10.34 2.10 5.56
N THR A 235 9.77 1.02 6.09
CA THR A 235 10.31 -0.33 5.89
C THR A 235 9.94 -0.89 4.53
N TYR A 236 10.62 -1.96 4.11
CA TYR A 236 10.27 -2.72 2.90
C TYR A 236 8.78 -3.12 2.89
N GLY A 237 8.27 -3.69 3.99
CA GLY A 237 6.88 -4.13 4.11
C GLY A 237 5.87 -2.99 4.03
N GLU A 238 6.18 -1.83 4.61
CA GLU A 238 5.33 -0.62 4.53
C GLU A 238 5.23 -0.10 3.10
N MET A 239 6.38 0.00 2.41
CA MET A 239 6.43 0.47 1.03
C MET A 239 5.70 -0.49 0.08
N ARG A 240 5.94 -1.80 0.24
CA ARG A 240 5.27 -2.83 -0.55
C ARG A 240 3.76 -2.76 -0.37
N ALA A 241 3.27 -2.80 0.87
CA ALA A 241 1.83 -2.77 1.15
C ALA A 241 1.18 -1.49 0.62
N GLY A 242 1.83 -0.33 0.77
CA GLY A 242 1.32 0.95 0.28
C GLY A 242 1.22 1.03 -1.24
N LEU A 243 2.18 0.43 -1.96
CA LEU A 243 2.16 0.39 -3.43
C LEU A 243 1.16 -0.64 -3.95
N GLU A 244 1.05 -1.81 -3.32
CA GLU A 244 0.06 -2.83 -3.69
C GLU A 244 -1.38 -2.32 -3.52
N LEU A 245 -1.65 -1.52 -2.49
CA LEU A 245 -2.92 -0.82 -2.30
C LEU A 245 -3.23 0.21 -3.39
N GLN A 246 -2.19 0.77 -4.01
CA GLN A 246 -2.31 1.69 -5.15
C GLN A 246 -2.35 0.96 -6.49
N GLY A 247 -2.42 -0.38 -6.50
CA GLY A 247 -2.51 -1.18 -7.71
C GLY A 247 -1.18 -1.49 -8.37
N PHE A 248 -0.06 -1.34 -7.66
CA PHE A 248 1.23 -1.86 -8.12
C PHE A 248 1.36 -3.35 -7.85
N THR A 249 2.04 -4.04 -8.75
CA THR A 249 2.54 -5.40 -8.53
C THR A 249 4.01 -5.32 -8.17
N CYS A 250 4.37 -5.81 -6.99
CA CYS A 250 5.71 -5.71 -6.41
C CYS A 250 6.43 -7.05 -6.36
N ASN A 251 7.72 -7.05 -6.70
CA ASN A 251 8.65 -8.19 -6.61
C ASN A 251 9.90 -7.83 -5.81
#